data_AF-A0A7X3HR20-F1
#
_entry.id   AF-A0A7X3HR20-F1
#
_cell.length_a   1.000
_cell.length_b   1.000
_cell.length_c   1.000
_cell.angle_alpha   90.00
_cell.angle_beta   90.00
_cell.angle_gamma   90.00
#
_symmetry.space_group_name_H-M   'P 1'
#
loop_
_entity.id
_entity.type
_entity.pdbx_description
1 polymer ?
#
loop_
_entity_poly.entity_id
_entity_poly.type
_entity_poly.pdbx_seq_one_letter_code
_entity_poly.pdbx_strand_id
1 'polypeptide(L)'
;MFHSKTFDIEVGPVPAEEPCAQVGRDDYSERSRRECAVYIRQLQRIFGNPDPAILRFVRRGFPHELGRYHEVVAVMTAEGADRFDESLLPLQWDHIARAELTWLRLQEKWREAVLARPSAIVLVPKIFRGAEIPDFPNHPVAQWWAMGFTPTVPSLGLH
;
A
#
# COMPACT_ATOMS: atom_id res chain seq x y z
N MET A 1 20.59 26.02 -8.88
CA MET A 1 20.00 24.71 -8.57
C MET A 1 20.02 23.87 -9.84
N PHE A 2 20.92 22.91 -9.94
CA PHE A 2 20.87 21.93 -11.03
C PHE A 2 19.75 20.95 -10.72
N HIS A 3 18.70 20.94 -11.54
CA HIS A 3 17.73 19.85 -11.50
C HIS A 3 18.40 18.68 -12.21
N SER A 4 18.79 17.65 -11.44
CA SER A 4 19.20 16.38 -12.03
C SER A 4 18.07 15.89 -12.93
N LYS A 5 18.40 15.54 -14.18
CA LYS A 5 17.42 14.97 -15.11
C LYS A 5 16.84 13.71 -14.46
N THR A 6 15.51 13.61 -14.48
CA THR A 6 14.78 12.46 -13.94
C THR A 6 14.16 11.63 -15.06
N PHE A 7 13.99 10.35 -14.78
CA PHE A 7 13.39 9.34 -15.63
C PHE A 7 12.21 8.72 -14.89
N ASP A 8 11.16 8.36 -15.64
CA ASP A 8 9.93 7.81 -15.10
C ASP A 8 9.66 6.45 -15.76
N ILE A 9 9.36 5.43 -14.97
CA ILE A 9 8.92 4.11 -15.43
C ILE A 9 7.58 3.76 -14.77
N GLU A 10 6.60 3.37 -15.59
CA GLU A 10 5.32 2.87 -15.13
C GLU A 10 5.48 1.43 -14.60
N VAL A 11 5.08 1.22 -13.35
CA VAL A 11 5.22 -0.06 -12.62
C VAL A 11 3.87 -0.79 -12.52
N GLY A 12 2.78 -0.11 -12.90
CA GLY A 12 1.41 -0.60 -12.76
C GLY A 12 0.76 -0.24 -11.41
N PRO A 13 -0.55 -0.53 -11.26
CA PRO A 13 -1.33 -0.15 -10.07
C PRO A 13 -1.14 -1.07 -8.85
N VAL A 14 -0.73 -2.33 -9.10
CA VAL A 14 -0.58 -3.44 -8.15
C VAL A 14 0.51 -4.41 -8.67
N PRO A 15 0.97 -5.39 -7.87
CA PRO A 15 1.81 -6.49 -8.34
C PRO A 15 1.20 -7.24 -9.55
N ALA A 16 2.03 -7.74 -10.46
CA ALA A 16 1.59 -8.16 -11.80
C ALA A 16 0.53 -9.29 -11.83
N GLU A 17 0.49 -10.17 -10.83
CA GLU A 17 -0.47 -11.27 -10.74
C GLU A 17 -1.66 -10.95 -9.80
N GLU A 18 -1.76 -9.74 -9.27
CA GLU A 18 -2.81 -9.36 -8.34
C GLU A 18 -4.00 -8.68 -9.06
N PRO A 19 -5.24 -8.94 -8.63
CA PRO A 19 -6.40 -8.25 -9.17
C PRO A 19 -6.39 -6.78 -8.76
N CYS A 20 -6.44 -5.86 -9.74
CA CYS A 20 -6.50 -4.42 -9.50
C CYS A 20 -7.92 -3.83 -9.60
N ALA A 21 -8.12 -2.67 -9.00
CA ALA A 21 -9.34 -1.87 -9.17
C ALA A 21 -9.62 -1.60 -10.67
N GLN A 22 -10.88 -1.79 -11.07
CA GLN A 22 -11.32 -1.63 -12.46
C GLN A 22 -12.06 -0.31 -12.65
N VAL A 23 -11.66 0.47 -13.66
CA VAL A 23 -12.32 1.73 -14.02
C VAL A 23 -13.79 1.44 -14.35
N GLY A 24 -14.70 2.29 -13.87
CA GLY A 24 -16.16 2.10 -14.04
C GLY A 24 -16.85 1.37 -12.90
N ARG A 25 -16.11 0.95 -11.85
CA ARG A 25 -16.70 0.52 -10.57
C ARG A 25 -16.87 1.72 -9.64
N ASP A 26 -17.94 1.73 -8.85
CA ASP A 26 -18.26 2.81 -7.90
C ASP A 26 -17.15 3.04 -6.86
N ASP A 27 -16.46 1.97 -6.45
CA ASP A 27 -15.36 2.01 -5.47
C ASP A 27 -13.99 2.27 -6.10
N TYR A 28 -13.90 2.48 -7.42
CA TYR A 28 -12.63 2.56 -8.16
C TYR A 28 -11.66 3.59 -7.57
N SER A 29 -12.13 4.83 -7.37
CA SER A 29 -11.26 5.93 -6.93
C SER A 29 -10.62 5.61 -5.59
N GLU A 30 -11.40 5.16 -4.61
CA GLU A 30 -10.88 4.88 -3.27
C GLU A 30 -10.03 3.61 -3.25
N ARG A 31 -10.46 2.57 -3.96
CA ARG A 31 -9.73 1.30 -4.03
C ARG A 31 -8.38 1.45 -4.73
N SER A 32 -8.34 2.08 -5.90
CA SER A 32 -7.10 2.32 -6.66
C SER A 32 -6.09 3.15 -5.87
N ARG A 33 -6.54 4.17 -5.12
CA ARG A 33 -5.68 4.99 -4.27
C ARG A 33 -5.03 4.18 -3.15
N ARG A 34 -5.79 3.28 -2.52
CA ARG A 34 -5.28 2.40 -1.45
C ARG A 34 -4.32 1.36 -1.98
N GLU A 35 -4.68 0.69 -3.07
CA GLU A 35 -3.84 -0.28 -3.76
C GLU A 35 -2.48 0.33 -4.15
N CYS A 36 -2.48 1.49 -4.83
CA CYS A 36 -1.24 2.19 -5.18
C CYS A 36 -0.41 2.60 -3.94
N ALA A 37 -1.06 3.08 -2.87
CA ALA A 37 -0.36 3.50 -1.66
C ALA A 37 0.33 2.32 -0.96
N VAL A 38 -0.34 1.17 -0.87
CA VAL A 38 0.23 -0.07 -0.33
C VAL A 38 1.34 -0.60 -1.24
N TYR A 39 1.14 -0.53 -2.56
CA TYR A 39 2.16 -0.98 -3.51
C TYR A 39 3.43 -0.16 -3.44
N ILE A 40 3.32 1.17 -3.34
CA ILE A 40 4.45 2.07 -3.09
C ILE A 40 5.22 1.63 -1.84
N ARG A 41 4.52 1.29 -0.75
CA ARG A 41 5.17 0.84 0.50
C ARG A 41 5.87 -0.52 0.33
N GLN A 42 5.28 -1.45 -0.42
CA GLN A 42 5.94 -2.72 -0.75
C GLN A 42 7.19 -2.51 -1.60
N LEU A 43 7.11 -1.67 -2.64
CA LEU A 43 8.26 -1.34 -3.47
C LEU A 43 9.35 -0.64 -2.66
N GLN A 44 9.00 0.31 -1.78
CA GLN A 44 9.96 0.92 -0.85
C GLN A 44 10.72 -0.14 -0.03
N ARG A 45 10.04 -1.17 0.50
CA ARG A 45 10.69 -2.27 1.22
C ARG A 45 11.60 -3.11 0.32
N ILE A 46 11.13 -3.51 -0.86
CA ILE A 46 11.88 -4.32 -1.82
C ILE A 46 13.18 -3.63 -2.25
N PHE A 47 13.11 -2.32 -2.51
CA PHE A 47 14.25 -1.51 -2.92
C PHE A 47 15.06 -0.95 -1.74
N GLY A 48 14.86 -1.45 -0.52
CA GLY A 48 15.69 -1.11 0.64
C GLY A 48 15.51 0.31 1.19
N ASN A 49 14.31 0.89 1.05
CA ASN A 49 13.96 2.26 1.41
C ASN A 49 14.95 3.28 0.82
N PRO A 50 15.04 3.39 -0.52
CA PRO A 50 16.01 4.25 -1.16
C PRO A 50 15.77 5.73 -0.80
N ASP A 51 16.82 6.55 -0.92
CA ASP A 51 16.69 8.00 -0.81
C ASP A 51 15.69 8.51 -1.88
N PRO A 52 14.59 9.18 -1.49
CA PRO A 52 13.58 9.66 -2.43
C PRO A 52 14.07 10.73 -3.42
N ALA A 53 15.25 11.32 -3.18
CA ALA A 53 15.93 12.18 -4.14
C ALA A 53 16.54 11.41 -5.32
N ILE A 54 16.86 10.12 -5.11
CA ILE A 54 17.49 9.24 -6.11
C ILE A 54 16.46 8.33 -6.77
N LEU A 55 15.61 7.66 -5.98
CA LEU A 55 14.54 6.77 -6.45
C LEU A 55 13.34 6.91 -5.52
N ARG A 56 12.18 7.25 -6.07
CA ARG A 56 10.91 7.25 -5.34
C ARG A 56 9.79 6.65 -6.16
N PHE A 57 8.83 6.04 -5.49
CA PHE A 57 7.61 5.55 -6.10
C PHE A 57 6.46 6.52 -5.79
N VAL A 58 5.74 6.93 -6.83
CA VAL A 58 4.63 7.88 -6.70
C VAL A 58 3.40 7.36 -7.43
N ARG A 59 2.22 7.71 -6.91
CA ARG A 59 0.98 7.48 -7.65
C ARG A 59 0.82 8.57 -8.70
N ARG A 60 0.64 8.20 -9.96
CA ARG A 60 0.27 9.12 -11.05
C ARG A 60 -1.09 8.73 -11.60
N GLY A 61 -1.90 9.73 -11.97
CA GLY A 61 -3.18 9.51 -12.62
C GLY A 61 -3.07 9.85 -14.10
N PHE A 62 -3.60 9.01 -14.96
CA PHE A 62 -3.55 9.17 -16.41
C PHE A 62 -4.98 9.24 -16.97
N PRO A 63 -5.21 10.08 -18.00
CA PRO A 63 -6.53 10.25 -18.59
C PRO A 63 -6.98 8.99 -19.35
N HIS A 64 -8.24 8.61 -19.19
CA HIS A 64 -8.93 7.55 -19.93
C HIS A 64 -10.38 7.97 -20.20
N GLU A 65 -11.05 7.34 -21.17
CA GLU A 65 -12.42 7.70 -21.58
C GLU A 65 -13.45 7.59 -20.45
N LEU A 66 -13.18 6.72 -19.47
CA LEU A 66 -14.06 6.42 -18.34
C LEU A 66 -13.60 7.06 -17.02
N GLY A 67 -12.64 7.99 -17.05
CA GLY A 67 -12.10 8.67 -15.88
C GLY A 67 -10.58 8.70 -15.87
N ARG A 68 -9.98 8.85 -14.68
CA ARG A 68 -8.52 8.75 -14.54
C ARG A 68 -8.16 7.39 -14.02
N TYR A 69 -7.25 6.68 -14.70
CA TYR A 69 -6.65 5.49 -14.11
C TYR A 69 -5.42 5.88 -13.29
N HIS A 70 -5.15 5.18 -12.19
CA HIS A 70 -3.98 5.41 -11.35
C HIS A 70 -2.96 4.29 -11.51
N GLU A 71 -1.68 4.65 -11.57
CA GLU A 71 -0.58 3.71 -11.51
C GLU A 71 0.50 4.18 -10.52
N VAL A 72 1.36 3.25 -10.13
CA VAL A 72 2.62 3.56 -9.49
C VAL A 72 3.68 3.81 -10.56
N VAL A 73 4.41 4.92 -10.40
CA VAL A 73 5.51 5.34 -11.27
C VAL A 73 6.78 5.41 -10.42
N ALA A 74 7.83 4.73 -10.88
CA ALA A 74 9.18 4.91 -10.36
C ALA A 74 9.78 6.18 -10.98
N VAL A 75 10.12 7.16 -10.15
CA VAL A 75 10.76 8.42 -10.55
C VAL A 75 12.18 8.41 -10.02
N MET A 76 13.16 8.53 -10.92
CA MET A 76 14.56 8.29 -10.59
C MET A 76 15.52 9.24 -11.28
N THR A 77 16.69 9.48 -10.68
CA THR A 77 17.85 10.08 -11.35
C THR A 77 18.59 9.00 -12.15
N ALA A 78 19.70 9.35 -12.82
CA ALA A 78 20.58 8.36 -13.45
C ALA A 78 21.11 7.32 -12.43
N GLU A 79 21.51 7.77 -11.23
CA GLU A 79 21.92 6.87 -10.14
C GLU A 79 20.77 5.96 -9.68
N GLY A 80 19.54 6.48 -9.64
CA GLY A 80 18.37 5.68 -9.29
C GLY A 80 18.04 4.64 -10.34
N ALA A 81 18.27 4.95 -11.62
CA ALA A 81 18.11 4.00 -12.72
C ALA A 81 19.09 2.83 -12.63
N ASP A 82 20.34 3.07 -12.21
CA ASP A 82 21.31 1.99 -12.00
C ASP A 82 20.93 1.06 -10.82
N ARG A 83 20.09 1.54 -9.89
CA ARG A 83 19.58 0.76 -8.74
C ARG A 83 18.21 0.14 -8.99
N PHE A 84 17.50 0.58 -10.02
CA PHE A 84 16.16 0.10 -10.34
C PHE A 84 16.25 -1.13 -11.23
N ASP A 85 16.06 -2.31 -10.63
CA ASP A 85 15.95 -3.58 -11.34
C ASP A 85 14.47 -3.99 -11.46
N GLU A 86 13.94 -3.94 -12.68
CA GLU A 86 12.56 -4.34 -12.99
C GLU A 86 12.26 -5.80 -12.62
N SER A 87 13.26 -6.67 -12.56
CA SER A 87 13.07 -8.07 -12.16
C SER A 87 12.75 -8.24 -10.67
N LEU A 88 12.97 -7.20 -9.86
CA LEU A 88 12.58 -7.15 -8.45
C LEU A 88 11.12 -6.73 -8.25
N LEU A 89 10.43 -6.30 -9.31
CA LEU A 89 9.00 -5.98 -9.21
C LEU A 89 8.23 -7.23 -8.79
N PRO A 90 7.42 -7.15 -7.72
CA PRO A 90 6.78 -8.32 -7.17
C PRO A 90 5.66 -8.78 -8.08
N LEU A 91 5.49 -10.10 -8.18
CA LEU A 91 4.32 -10.71 -8.81
C LEU A 91 3.09 -10.62 -7.90
N GLN A 92 3.30 -10.64 -6.57
CA GLN A 92 2.22 -10.75 -5.58
C GLN A 92 2.43 -9.83 -4.38
N TRP A 93 1.36 -9.58 -3.60
CA TRP A 93 1.47 -8.84 -2.35
C TRP A 93 2.29 -9.60 -1.31
N ASP A 94 3.21 -8.90 -0.65
CA ASP A 94 3.87 -9.41 0.56
C ASP A 94 2.89 -9.47 1.76
N HIS A 95 3.30 -10.12 2.85
CA HIS A 95 2.42 -10.27 4.02
C HIS A 95 2.05 -8.93 4.67
N ILE A 96 2.95 -7.95 4.61
CA ILE A 96 2.71 -6.60 5.13
C ILE A 96 1.61 -5.94 4.29
N ALA A 97 1.75 -5.91 2.96
CA ALA A 97 0.79 -5.31 2.04
C ALA A 97 -0.60 -5.94 2.16
N ARG A 98 -0.70 -7.27 2.28
CA ARG A 98 -1.98 -7.96 2.53
C ARG A 98 -2.63 -7.51 3.85
N ALA A 99 -1.82 -7.36 4.90
CA ALA A 99 -2.27 -6.87 6.20
C ALA A 99 -2.70 -5.39 6.12
N GLU A 100 -1.94 -4.52 5.45
CA GLU A 100 -2.28 -3.11 5.25
C GLU A 100 -3.60 -2.94 4.49
N LEU A 101 -3.80 -3.67 3.37
CA LEU A 101 -5.06 -3.66 2.61
C LEU A 101 -6.24 -4.13 3.45
N THR A 102 -6.03 -5.18 4.25
CA THR A 102 -7.06 -5.72 5.16
C THR A 102 -7.41 -4.70 6.23
N TRP A 103 -6.41 -4.08 6.85
CA TRP A 103 -6.60 -3.09 7.89
C TRP A 103 -7.33 -1.85 7.36
N LEU A 104 -6.92 -1.33 6.19
CA LEU A 104 -7.58 -0.18 5.55
C LEU A 104 -9.05 -0.45 5.27
N ARG A 105 -9.38 -1.64 4.74
CA ARG A 105 -10.76 -2.05 4.47
C ARG A 105 -11.59 -2.12 5.76
N LEU A 106 -11.05 -2.69 6.83
CA LEU A 106 -11.75 -2.81 8.10
C LEU A 106 -11.88 -1.47 8.82
N GLN A 107 -10.85 -0.61 8.74
CA GLN A 107 -10.89 0.73 9.29
C GLN A 107 -11.99 1.56 8.64
N GLU A 108 -12.13 1.51 7.31
CA GLU A 108 -13.23 2.18 6.61
C GLU A 108 -14.59 1.70 7.11
N LYS A 109 -14.82 0.38 7.19
CA LYS A 109 -16.07 -0.17 7.72
C LYS A 109 -16.38 0.32 9.14
N TRP A 110 -15.36 0.40 10.00
CA TRP A 110 -15.54 0.95 11.35
C TRP A 110 -15.88 2.44 11.32
N ARG A 111 -15.23 3.23 10.45
CA ARG A 111 -15.55 4.65 10.26
C ARG A 111 -16.98 4.84 9.80
N GLU A 112 -17.44 4.09 8.80
CA GLU A 112 -18.82 4.10 8.32
C GLU A 112 -19.81 3.73 9.44
N ALA A 113 -19.53 2.68 10.20
CA ALA A 113 -20.37 2.24 11.31
C ALA A 113 -20.48 3.31 12.42
N VAL A 114 -19.39 4.01 12.74
CA VAL A 114 -19.36 5.09 13.72
C VAL A 114 -20.09 6.33 13.19
N LEU A 115 -19.92 6.67 11.91
CA LEU A 115 -20.65 7.77 11.27
C LEU A 115 -22.17 7.51 11.30
N ALA A 116 -22.60 6.29 11.00
CA ALA A 116 -24.00 5.89 11.04
C ALA A 116 -24.56 5.80 12.48
N ARG A 117 -23.74 5.40 13.45
CA ARG A 117 -24.11 5.27 14.87
C ARG A 117 -22.93 5.67 15.76
N PRO A 118 -22.86 6.92 16.25
CA PRO A 118 -21.73 7.41 17.05
C PRO A 118 -21.42 6.58 18.30
N SER A 119 -22.43 5.96 18.92
CA SER A 119 -22.23 5.08 20.09
C SER A 119 -21.46 3.79 19.76
N ALA A 120 -21.33 3.41 18.48
CA ALA A 120 -20.53 2.26 18.05
C ALA A 120 -19.02 2.43 18.30
N ILE A 121 -18.55 3.66 18.59
CA ILE A 121 -17.13 3.94 18.87
C ILE A 121 -16.54 3.05 19.98
N VAL A 122 -17.36 2.67 20.96
CA VAL A 122 -16.93 1.80 22.07
C VAL A 122 -16.58 0.38 21.62
N LEU A 123 -17.13 -0.06 20.48
CA LEU A 123 -16.91 -1.38 19.90
C LEU A 123 -15.68 -1.43 18.99
N VAL A 124 -15.18 -0.29 18.53
CA VAL A 124 -14.07 -0.21 17.59
C VAL A 124 -12.80 -0.76 18.25
N PRO A 125 -12.18 -1.85 17.74
CA PRO A 125 -10.91 -2.34 18.25
C PRO A 125 -9.82 -1.26 18.21
N LYS A 126 -8.92 -1.24 19.20
CA LYS A 126 -7.89 -0.17 19.34
C LYS A 126 -7.08 0.04 18.07
N ILE A 127 -6.74 -1.04 17.36
CA ILE A 127 -5.94 -0.99 16.13
C ILE A 127 -6.59 -0.15 15.02
N PHE A 128 -7.92 -0.02 14.98
CA PHE A 128 -8.63 0.76 13.96
C PHE A 128 -8.94 2.20 14.39
N ARG A 129 -8.58 2.60 15.62
CA ARG A 129 -8.83 3.95 16.13
C ARG A 129 -7.76 4.96 15.68
N GLY A 130 -6.58 4.49 15.32
CA GLY A 130 -5.49 5.34 14.82
C GLY A 130 -5.77 5.90 13.42
N ALA A 131 -5.08 6.98 13.06
CA ALA A 131 -5.12 7.53 11.70
C ALA A 131 -4.12 6.84 10.75
N GLU A 132 -3.04 6.29 11.30
CA GLU A 132 -1.92 5.71 10.58
C GLU A 132 -2.04 4.18 10.49
N ILE A 133 -1.49 3.62 9.41
CA ILE A 133 -1.39 2.18 9.20
C ILE A 133 -0.39 1.61 10.23
N PRO A 134 -0.76 0.57 11.00
CA PRO A 134 0.17 -0.08 11.94
C PRO A 134 1.37 -0.69 11.23
N ASP A 135 2.49 -0.80 11.96
CA ASP A 135 3.62 -1.59 11.49
C ASP A 135 3.30 -3.07 11.64
N PHE A 136 3.31 -3.80 10.52
CA PHE A 136 2.98 -5.22 10.46
C PHE A 136 4.25 -6.04 10.21
N PRO A 137 4.41 -7.21 10.84
CA PRO A 137 5.55 -8.08 10.57
C PRO A 137 5.45 -8.67 9.16
N ASN A 138 6.58 -8.93 8.51
CA ASN A 138 6.59 -9.69 7.25
C ASN A 138 6.41 -11.20 7.52
N HIS A 139 5.21 -11.58 7.96
CA HIS A 139 4.87 -12.95 8.31
C HIS A 139 3.34 -13.14 8.16
N PRO A 140 2.84 -14.35 7.80
CA PRO A 140 1.39 -14.60 7.64
C PRO A 140 0.51 -14.16 8.82
N VAL A 141 1.08 -14.13 10.04
CA VAL A 141 0.40 -13.65 11.26
C VAL A 141 -0.06 -12.19 11.19
N ALA A 142 0.57 -11.36 10.36
CA ALA A 142 0.20 -9.97 10.15
C ALA A 142 -1.26 -9.82 9.73
N GLN A 143 -1.79 -10.79 8.98
CA GLN A 143 -3.18 -10.82 8.58
C GLN A 143 -4.12 -10.88 9.78
N TRP A 144 -3.77 -11.64 10.83
CA TRP A 144 -4.57 -11.73 12.05
C TRP A 144 -4.54 -10.42 12.83
N TRP A 145 -3.36 -9.79 12.90
CA TRP A 145 -3.20 -8.49 13.53
C TRP A 145 -4.06 -7.43 12.83
N ALA A 146 -4.03 -7.41 11.49
CA ALA A 146 -4.85 -6.52 10.69
C ALA A 146 -6.37 -6.72 10.89
N MET A 147 -6.80 -7.92 11.28
CA MET A 147 -8.19 -8.21 11.65
C MET A 147 -8.55 -7.85 13.11
N GLY A 148 -7.58 -7.34 13.88
CA GLY A 148 -7.78 -6.98 15.29
C GLY A 148 -7.62 -8.16 16.26
N PHE A 149 -7.12 -9.30 15.80
CA PHE A 149 -6.72 -10.40 16.68
C PHE A 149 -5.27 -10.20 17.10
N THR A 150 -5.03 -10.08 18.40
CA THR A 150 -3.70 -10.31 18.99
C THR A 150 -3.61 -11.78 19.35
N PRO A 151 -3.02 -12.66 18.51
CA PRO A 151 -2.75 -14.02 18.94
C PRO A 151 -1.91 -13.95 20.21
N THR A 152 -2.32 -14.67 21.25
CA THR A 152 -1.45 -14.98 22.39
C THR A 152 -0.36 -15.90 21.87
N VAL A 153 0.69 -15.34 21.28
CA VAL A 153 1.87 -16.10 20.87
C VAL A 153 2.66 -16.37 22.16
N PRO A 154 2.81 -17.62 22.63
CA PRO A 154 3.87 -17.91 23.60
C PRO A 154 5.17 -17.55 22.88
N SER A 155 5.99 -16.69 23.48
CA SER A 155 7.29 -16.21 22.98
C SER A 155 7.94 -17.16 21.97
N LEU A 156 7.63 -16.99 20.69
CA LEU A 156 8.35 -17.66 19.62
C LEU A 156 9.62 -16.84 19.47
N GLY A 157 10.69 -17.37 20.04
CA GLY A 157 12.02 -16.79 20.00
C GLY A 157 12.38 -16.42 18.57
N LEU A 158 12.35 -15.11 18.29
CA LEU A 158 13.00 -14.52 17.15
C LEU A 158 14.47 -14.34 17.54
N HIS A 159 15.28 -15.33 17.17
CA HIS A 159 16.73 -15.17 16.98
C HIS A 159 17.01 -15.00 15.50
#